data_AF-A0A256YUS6-F1
#
_entry.id   AF-A0A256YUS6-F1
#
_cell.length_a   1.000
_cell.length_b   1.000
_cell.length_c   1.000
_cell.angle_alpha   90.00
_cell.angle_beta   90.00
_cell.angle_gamma   90.00
#
_symmetry.space_group_name_H-M   'P 1'
#
loop_
_entity.id
_entity.type
_entity.pdbx_description
1 polymer ?
#
loop_
_entity_poly.entity_id
_entity_poly.type
_entity_poly.pdbx_seq_one_letter_code
_entity_poly.pdbx_strand_id
1 'polypeptide(L)'
;MSEISLEEYKNAWREMTTREARRGFLAHLAAYIIINAFLIFINLWTAPTEIWFVWVLAGWGIGVAFHGIFSSSSFILSELKKKEAMAELIAREEKIKRKES
;
A
#
# COMPACT_ATOMS: atom_id res chain seq x y z
N MET A 1 -30.91 12.88 -3.97
CA MET A 1 -29.68 12.09 -3.81
C MET A 1 -29.80 10.95 -4.78
N SER A 2 -28.99 10.87 -5.84
CA SER A 2 -29.07 9.76 -6.78
C SER A 2 -28.76 8.45 -6.04
N GLU A 3 -29.62 7.44 -6.17
CA GLU A 3 -29.29 6.09 -5.68
C GLU A 3 -28.10 5.57 -6.49
N ILE A 4 -26.93 5.59 -5.87
CA ILE A 4 -25.71 5.05 -6.44
C ILE A 4 -25.84 3.52 -6.39
N SER A 5 -25.59 2.82 -7.51
CA SER A 5 -25.61 1.36 -7.48
C SER A 5 -24.47 0.82 -6.60
N LEU A 6 -24.68 -0.36 -6.00
CA LEU A 6 -23.64 -1.02 -5.18
C LEU A 6 -22.33 -1.19 -5.95
N GLU A 7 -22.44 -1.46 -7.25
CA GLU A 7 -21.29 -1.67 -8.12
C GLU A 7 -20.51 -0.36 -8.39
N GLU A 8 -21.23 0.75 -8.60
CA GLU A 8 -20.60 2.09 -8.70
C GLU A 8 -19.91 2.49 -7.40
N TYR A 9 -20.56 2.24 -6.24
CA TYR A 9 -19.95 2.48 -4.93
C TYR A 9 -18.67 1.65 -4.74
N LYS A 10 -18.72 0.35 -5.01
CA LYS A 10 -17.55 -0.55 -4.92
C LYS A 10 -16.42 -0.08 -5.86
N ASN A 11 -16.74 0.32 -7.09
CA ASN A 11 -15.74 0.81 -8.05
C ASN A 11 -15.08 2.11 -7.58
N ALA A 12 -15.87 3.08 -7.12
CA ALA A 12 -15.35 4.34 -6.59
C ALA A 12 -14.46 4.12 -5.35
N TRP A 13 -14.87 3.21 -4.46
CA TRP A 13 -14.11 2.86 -3.27
C TRP A 13 -12.78 2.15 -3.60
N ARG A 14 -12.78 1.19 -4.55
CA ARG A 14 -11.56 0.52 -5.02
C ARG A 14 -10.58 1.53 -5.63
N GLU A 15 -11.09 2.46 -6.43
CA GLU A 15 -10.28 3.50 -7.06
C GLU A 15 -9.66 4.43 -6.01
N MET A 16 -10.46 4.92 -5.06
CA MET A 16 -9.98 5.77 -3.96
C MET A 16 -8.89 5.07 -3.14
N THR A 17 -9.14 3.83 -2.72
CA THR A 17 -8.18 3.02 -1.95
C THR A 17 -6.86 2.83 -2.70
N THR A 18 -6.94 2.55 -4.01
CA THR A 18 -5.75 2.39 -4.87
C THR A 18 -4.97 3.70 -5.01
N ARG A 19 -5.67 4.83 -5.16
CA ARG A 19 -5.06 6.17 -5.25
C ARG A 19 -4.36 6.55 -3.94
N GLU A 20 -4.98 6.30 -2.79
CA GLU A 20 -4.40 6.58 -1.48
C GLU A 20 -3.14 5.76 -1.22
N ALA A 21 -3.18 4.46 -1.49
CA ALA A 21 -2.00 3.59 -1.34
C ALA A 21 -0.83 4.06 -2.23
N ARG A 22 -1.10 4.43 -3.50
CA ARG A 22 -0.08 5.00 -4.38
C ARG A 22 0.50 6.30 -3.83
N ARG A 23 -0.32 7.20 -3.28
CA ARG A 23 0.14 8.45 -2.66
C ARG A 23 1.02 8.18 -1.44
N GLY A 24 0.62 7.24 -0.58
CA GLY A 24 1.42 6.81 0.57
C GLY A 24 2.79 6.27 0.15
N PHE A 25 2.82 5.40 -0.86
CA PHE A 25 4.07 4.89 -1.43
C PHE A 25 4.95 6.00 -1.99
N LEU A 26 4.39 6.93 -2.77
CA LEU A 26 5.16 8.04 -3.35
C LEU A 26 5.74 8.96 -2.28
N ALA A 27 5.00 9.24 -1.21
CA ALA A 27 5.51 10.03 -0.09
C ALA A 27 6.69 9.33 0.60
N HIS A 28 6.59 8.02 0.83
CA HIS A 28 7.66 7.24 1.44
C HIS A 28 8.89 7.12 0.52
N LEU A 29 8.66 6.93 -0.78
CA LEU A 29 9.72 6.91 -1.79
C LEU A 29 10.45 8.26 -1.88
N ALA A 30 9.71 9.37 -1.84
CA ALA A 30 10.29 10.71 -1.83
C ALA A 30 11.15 10.93 -0.57
N ALA A 31 10.64 10.57 0.61
CA ALA A 31 11.40 10.64 1.86
C ALA A 31 12.67 9.78 1.78
N TYR A 32 12.56 8.56 1.24
CA TYR A 32 13.70 7.67 1.04
C TYR A 32 14.78 8.31 0.16
N ILE A 33 14.41 8.90 -0.98
CA ILE A 33 15.36 9.55 -1.89
C ILE A 33 16.03 10.75 -1.22
N ILE A 34 15.26 11.64 -0.60
CA ILE A 34 15.76 12.88 0.01
C ILE A 34 16.72 12.56 1.16
N ILE A 35 16.31 11.68 2.07
CA ILE A 35 17.12 11.31 3.24
C ILE A 35 18.39 10.58 2.80
N ASN A 36 18.31 9.60 1.88
CA ASN A 36 19.50 8.90 1.43
C ASN A 36 20.46 9.81 0.68
N ALA A 37 19.98 10.72 -0.17
CA ALA A 37 20.83 11.72 -0.83
C ALA A 37 21.59 12.57 0.19
N PHE A 38 20.91 13.01 1.25
CA PHE A 38 21.53 13.76 2.35
C PHE A 38 22.56 12.92 3.14
N LEU A 39 22.26 11.66 3.45
CA LEU A 39 23.19 10.77 4.16
C LEU A 39 24.41 10.41 3.31
N ILE A 40 24.23 10.18 2.00
CA ILE A 40 25.33 9.99 1.05
C ILE A 40 26.24 11.21 1.07
N PHE A 41 25.67 12.42 0.99
CA PHE A 41 26.42 13.66 1.04
C PHE A 41 27.23 13.78 2.34
N ILE A 42 26.58 13.55 3.50
CA ILE A 42 27.28 13.57 4.80
C ILE A 42 28.42 12.56 4.82
N ASN A 43 28.15 11.32 4.43
CA ASN A 43 29.16 10.27 4.51
C ASN A 43 30.41 10.62 3.68
N LEU A 44 30.21 11.05 2.43
CA LEU A 44 31.31 11.39 1.55
C LEU A 44 32.05 12.65 2.00
N TRP A 45 31.35 13.58 2.66
CA TRP A 45 31.95 14.81 3.19
C TRP A 45 32.77 14.58 4.47
N THR A 46 32.25 13.78 5.41
CA THR A 46 32.86 13.62 6.74
C THR A 46 33.83 12.46 6.83
N ALA A 47 33.57 11.37 6.11
CA ALA A 47 34.33 10.13 6.22
C ALA A 47 34.37 9.39 4.87
N PRO A 48 35.04 9.95 3.84
CA PRO A 48 35.05 9.38 2.49
C PRO A 48 35.70 7.99 2.41
N THR A 49 36.52 7.61 3.40
CA THR A 49 37.16 6.29 3.48
C THR A 49 36.25 5.22 4.09
N GLU A 50 35.18 5.62 4.79
CA GLU A 50 34.28 4.72 5.52
C GLU A 50 32.86 4.79 4.93
N ILE A 51 32.53 3.92 3.97
CA ILE A 51 31.25 3.98 3.26
C ILE A 51 30.14 3.26 4.05
N TRP A 52 29.52 3.98 4.98
CA TRP A 52 28.41 3.46 5.80
C TRP A 52 27.03 3.68 5.19
N PHE A 53 26.85 4.66 4.28
CA PHE A 53 25.53 4.99 3.71
C PHE A 53 24.89 3.80 2.98
N VAL A 54 25.69 2.87 2.45
CA VAL A 54 25.22 1.67 1.73
C VAL A 54 24.35 0.80 2.62
N TRP A 55 24.69 0.67 3.90
CA TRP A 55 23.91 -0.13 4.85
C TRP A 55 22.55 0.50 5.14
N VAL A 56 22.48 1.83 5.24
CA VAL A 56 21.23 2.55 5.43
C VAL A 56 20.35 2.45 4.18
N LEU A 57 20.96 2.63 3.01
CA LEU A 57 20.30 2.51 1.71
C LEU A 57 19.73 1.09 1.52
N ALA A 58 20.52 0.05 1.80
CA ALA A 58 20.07 -1.33 1.72
C ALA A 58 18.96 -1.65 2.73
N GLY A 59 19.13 -1.27 4.00
CA GLY A 59 18.17 -1.56 5.07
C GLY A 59 16.80 -0.94 4.80
N TRP A 60 16.75 0.35 4.45
CA TRP A 60 15.50 1.04 4.16
C TRP A 60 14.96 0.70 2.77
N GLY A 61 15.83 0.46 1.79
CA GLY A 61 15.46 0.17 0.41
C GLY A 61 14.62 -1.09 0.28
N ILE A 62 14.89 -2.11 1.12
CA ILE A 62 14.05 -3.31 1.20
C ILE A 62 12.61 -2.97 1.62
N GLY A 63 12.44 -2.12 2.65
CA GLY A 63 11.13 -1.68 3.11
C GLY A 63 10.35 -0.90 2.04
N VAL A 64 11.03 -0.02 1.31
CA VAL A 64 10.43 0.72 0.18
C VAL A 64 10.03 -0.23 -0.96
N ALA A 65 10.87 -1.23 -1.27
CA ALA A 65 10.56 -2.23 -2.30
C ALA A 65 9.30 -3.03 -1.94
N PHE A 66 9.19 -3.52 -0.71
CA PHE A 66 7.97 -4.20 -0.24
C PHE A 66 6.75 -3.27 -0.27
N HIS A 67 6.88 -2.03 0.18
CA HIS A 67 5.79 -1.06 0.15
C HIS A 67 5.30 -0.81 -1.28
N GLY A 68 6.22 -0.74 -2.26
CA GLY A 68 5.88 -0.61 -3.67
C GLY A 68 5.13 -1.82 -4.24
N ILE A 69 5.57 -3.04 -3.88
CA ILE A 69 4.89 -4.29 -4.28
C ILE A 69 3.46 -4.30 -3.73
N PHE A 70 3.27 -4.02 -2.44
CA PHE A 70 1.95 -4.05 -1.80
C PHE A 70 1.06 -2.86 -2.18
N SER A 71 1.65 -1.74 -2.59
CA SER A 71 0.89 -0.58 -3.08
C SER A 71 0.57 -0.66 -4.57
N SER A 72 0.99 -1.73 -5.26
CA SER A 72 0.66 -1.95 -6.65
C SER A 72 -0.84 -2.17 -6.83
N SER A 73 -1.41 -1.53 -7.85
CA SER A 73 -2.84 -1.64 -8.14
C SER A 73 -3.28 -3.07 -8.38
N SER A 74 -2.43 -3.92 -8.95
CA SER A 74 -2.75 -5.34 -9.13
C SER A 74 -2.95 -6.04 -7.79
N PHE A 75 -2.02 -5.84 -6.85
CA PHE A 75 -2.08 -6.43 -5.52
C PHE A 75 -3.30 -5.92 -4.74
N ILE A 76 -3.48 -4.61 -4.67
CA ILE A 76 -4.61 -3.99 -3.95
C ILE A 76 -5.94 -4.48 -4.49
N LEU A 77 -6.15 -4.44 -5.81
CA LEU A 77 -7.40 -4.88 -6.41
C LEU A 77 -7.67 -6.37 -6.14
N SER A 78 -6.62 -7.20 -6.13
CA SER A 78 -6.77 -8.61 -5.77
C SER A 78 -7.22 -8.81 -4.32
N GLU A 79 -6.67 -8.03 -3.39
CA GLU A 79 -7.03 -8.08 -1.98
C GLU A 79 -8.43 -7.55 -1.71
N LEU A 80 -8.84 -6.48 -2.40
CA LEU A 80 -10.20 -5.96 -2.30
C LEU A 80 -11.24 -6.98 -2.79
N LYS A 81 -10.97 -7.63 -3.93
CA LYS A 81 -11.84 -8.70 -4.45
C LYS A 81 -11.97 -9.88 -3.48
N LYS A 82 -10.87 -10.32 -2.86
CA LYS A 82 -10.90 -11.38 -1.84
C LYS A 82 -11.74 -10.99 -0.62
N LYS A 83 -11.58 -9.75 -0.13
CA LYS A 83 -12.36 -9.23 1.00
C LYS A 83 -13.85 -9.16 0.68
N GLU A 84 -14.21 -8.71 -0.51
CA GLU A 84 -15.61 -8.68 -0.95
C GLU A 84 -16.21 -10.08 -1.05
N ALA A 85 -15.50 -11.05 -1.65
CA ALA A 85 -15.97 -12.42 -1.72
C ALA A 85 -16.17 -13.03 -0.33
N MET A 86 -15.25 -12.78 0.61
CA MET A 86 -15.39 -13.23 2.00
C MET A 86 -16.58 -12.59 2.70
N ALA A 87 -16.80 -11.29 2.52
CA ALA A 87 -17.94 -10.58 3.10
C ALA A 87 -19.27 -11.12 2.56
N GLU A 88 -19.35 -11.47 1.27
CA GLU A 88 -20.52 -12.10 0.68
C GLU A 88 -20.78 -13.50 1.24
N LEU A 89 -19.74 -14.30 1.50
CA LEU A 89 -19.88 -15.61 2.15
C LEU A 89 -20.43 -15.48 3.58
N ILE A 90 -19.83 -14.61 4.40
CA ILE A 90 -20.29 -14.36 5.77
C ILE A 90 -21.75 -13.90 5.78
N ALA A 91 -22.12 -12.95 4.92
CA ALA A 91 -23.49 -12.44 4.84
C ALA A 91 -24.50 -13.52 4.39
N ARG A 92 -24.09 -14.48 3.55
CA ARG A 92 -24.93 -15.63 3.18
C ARG A 92 -25.11 -16.57 4.36
N GLU A 93 -24.05 -16.91 5.08
CA GLU A 93 -24.12 -17.78 6.26
C GLU A 93 -25.02 -17.21 7.35
N GLU A 94 -24.93 -15.90 7.62
CA GLU A 94 -25.81 -15.23 8.58
C GLU A 94 -27.29 -15.26 8.16
N LYS A 95 -27.58 -15.10 6.87
CA LYS A 95 -28.94 -15.20 6.33
C LYS A 95 -29.50 -16.62 6.47
N ILE A 96 -28.67 -17.64 6.28
CA ILE A 96 -29.06 -19.04 6.45
C ILE A 96 -29.38 -19.31 7.92
N LYS A 97 -28.48 -18.95 8.84
CA LYS A 97 -28.69 -19.12 10.29
C LYS A 97 -29.96 -18.43 10.78
N ARG A 98 -30.26 -17.22 10.29
CA ARG A 98 -31.48 -16.48 10.65
C ARG A 98 -32.77 -17.12 10.12
N LYS A 99 -32.70 -17.88 9.03
CA LYS A 99 -33.88 -18.59 8.49
C LYS A 99 -34.15 -19.92 9.19
N GLU A 100 -33.11 -20.52 9.78
CA GLU A 100 -33.20 -21.79 10.52
C GLU A 100 -33.54 -21.61 12.01
N SER A 101 -33.51 -20.36 12.51
CA SER A 101 -33.97 -19.94 13.85
C SER A 101 -35.41 -19.46 13.85
#